data_AF-A0A7V9NJX6-F1
#
_entry.id   AF-A0A7V9NJX6-F1
#
_cell.length_a   1.000
_cell.length_b   1.000
_cell.length_c   1.000
_cell.angle_alpha   90.00
_cell.angle_beta   90.00
_cell.angle_gamma   90.00
#
_symmetry.space_group_name_H-M   'P 1'
#
loop_
_entity.id
_entity.type
_entity.pdbx_description
1 polymer ?
#
loop_
_entity_poly.entity_id
_entity_poly.type
_entity_poly.pdbx_seq_one_letter_code
_entity_poly.pdbx_strand_id
1 'polypeptide(L)'
;MGGSENVNPAQSPSVKFTYEDFLNFPNDGRRHEIIDGEHVVTPSPNTKHQTVSMTLSGALTAYLTHHPVGAVFAAPLDVVFSDLDVVEPDLMYISRERAGVLTEQHVRGAPDLVVEILSPGTRRTDEITKRKLYERFG
;
A
#
# COMPACT_ATOMS: atom_id res chain seq x y z
N MET A 1 48.07 8.94 26.38
CA MET A 1 46.82 8.32 26.86
C MET A 1 45.79 9.41 26.99
N GLY A 2 44.85 9.48 26.06
CA GLY A 2 43.72 10.43 26.07
C GLY A 2 42.64 9.81 25.21
N GLY A 3 41.78 9.02 25.84
CA GLY A 3 40.68 8.33 25.17
C GLY A 3 39.62 9.35 24.77
N SER A 4 39.43 9.54 23.47
CA SER A 4 38.23 10.18 22.93
C SER A 4 37.11 9.14 22.94
N GLU A 5 36.17 9.31 23.86
CA GLU A 5 34.92 8.56 23.88
C GLU A 5 34.14 8.84 22.58
N ASN A 6 33.94 7.79 21.78
CA ASN A 6 33.03 7.83 20.65
C ASN A 6 31.60 7.88 21.20
N VAL A 7 31.03 9.09 21.26
CA VAL A 7 29.60 9.28 21.50
C VAL A 7 28.87 8.78 20.26
N ASN A 8 28.26 7.60 20.37
CA ASN A 8 27.33 7.09 19.38
C ASN A 8 26.09 7.99 19.38
N PRO A 9 25.73 8.68 18.28
CA PRO A 9 24.51 9.47 18.27
C PRO A 9 23.32 8.50 18.32
N ALA A 10 22.68 8.42 19.49
CA ALA A 10 21.39 7.78 19.62
C ALA A 10 20.46 8.41 18.57
N GLN A 11 19.97 7.60 17.63
CA GLN A 11 18.97 8.04 16.67
C GLN A 11 17.77 8.58 17.45
N SER A 12 17.46 9.86 17.25
CA SER A 12 16.24 10.46 17.76
C SER A 12 15.04 9.61 17.32
N PRO A 13 14.05 9.34 18.18
CA PRO A 13 12.87 8.60 17.75
C PRO A 13 12.23 9.35 16.57
N SER A 14 12.14 8.71 15.39
CA SER A 14 11.37 9.27 14.28
C SER A 14 9.92 9.35 14.73
N VAL A 15 9.29 10.51 14.49
CA VAL A 15 7.85 10.66 14.71
C VAL A 15 7.16 9.70 13.76
N LYS A 16 6.35 8.79 14.30
CA LYS A 16 5.57 7.85 13.50
C LYS A 16 4.22 8.46 13.16
N PHE A 17 3.86 8.41 11.88
CA PHE A 17 2.52 8.75 11.40
C PHE A 17 1.55 7.59 11.65
N THR A 18 0.32 7.95 11.99
CA THR A 18 -0.80 7.03 12.25
C THR A 18 -1.88 7.16 11.20
N TYR A 19 -2.91 6.30 11.24
CA TYR A 19 -4.09 6.46 10.38
C TYR A 19 -4.82 7.78 10.66
N GLU A 20 -4.82 8.26 11.90
CA GLU A 20 -5.39 9.58 12.22
C GLU A 20 -4.61 10.72 11.53
N ASP A 21 -3.28 10.62 11.47
CA ASP A 21 -2.46 11.57 10.71
C ASP A 21 -2.71 11.48 9.20
N PHE A 22 -2.87 10.25 8.69
CA PHE A 22 -3.16 9.97 7.28
C PHE A 22 -4.40 10.74 6.78
N LEU A 23 -5.46 10.76 7.58
CA LEU A 23 -6.71 11.46 7.25
C LEU A 23 -6.53 12.98 7.06
N ASN A 24 -5.43 13.54 7.56
CA ASN A 24 -5.09 14.96 7.46
C ASN A 24 -4.06 15.24 6.34
N PHE A 25 -3.62 14.22 5.60
CA PHE A 25 -2.71 14.42 4.48
C PHE A 25 -3.36 15.20 3.33
N PRO A 26 -2.56 15.99 2.58
CA PRO A 26 -3.10 16.83 1.52
C PRO A 26 -3.63 15.99 0.36
N ASN A 27 -4.77 16.41 -0.20
CA ASN A 27 -5.26 15.90 -1.47
C ASN A 27 -4.61 16.68 -2.63
N ASP A 28 -3.34 16.37 -2.93
CA ASP A 28 -2.52 17.09 -3.91
C ASP A 28 -2.27 16.29 -5.21
N GLY A 29 -2.97 15.17 -5.39
CA GLY A 29 -2.83 14.27 -6.54
C GLY A 29 -1.59 13.37 -6.48
N ARG A 30 -0.87 13.32 -5.35
CA ARG A 30 0.13 12.29 -5.07
C ARG A 30 -0.48 11.14 -4.29
N ARG A 31 0.16 9.97 -4.35
CA ARG A 31 -0.19 8.84 -3.50
C ARG A 31 0.57 8.99 -2.19
N HIS A 32 -0.18 9.04 -1.10
CA HIS A 32 0.34 9.09 0.27
C HIS A 32 0.13 7.72 0.90
N GLU A 33 1.17 7.17 1.53
CA GLU A 33 1.12 5.88 2.22
C GLU A 33 1.87 5.98 3.54
N ILE A 34 1.50 5.15 4.51
CA ILE A 34 2.22 4.98 5.77
C ILE A 34 2.67 3.52 5.84
N ILE A 35 3.97 3.30 6.02
CA ILE A 35 4.53 1.95 6.19
C ILE A 35 5.44 1.95 7.43
N ASP A 36 5.13 1.11 8.42
CA ASP A 36 5.80 1.08 9.73
C ASP A 36 5.82 2.45 10.46
N GLY A 37 4.85 3.32 10.15
CA GLY A 37 4.74 4.69 10.64
C GLY A 37 5.53 5.73 9.84
N GLU A 38 6.20 5.35 8.75
CA GLU A 38 6.93 6.28 7.88
C GLU A 38 6.03 6.77 6.73
N HIS A 39 6.00 8.08 6.49
CA HIS A 39 5.21 8.67 5.41
C HIS A 39 5.94 8.53 4.08
N VAL A 40 5.36 7.74 3.17
CA VAL A 40 5.86 7.51 1.82
C VAL A 40 4.98 8.28 0.83
N VAL A 41 5.61 9.10 -0.01
CA VAL A 41 4.91 9.86 -1.05
C VAL A 41 5.43 9.45 -2.41
N THR A 42 4.52 9.03 -3.28
CA THR A 42 4.84 8.69 -4.68
C THR A 42 4.04 9.56 -5.64
N PRO A 43 4.62 9.94 -6.80
CA PRO A 43 3.90 10.69 -7.80
C PRO A 43 2.76 9.85 -8.38
N SER A 44 1.77 10.53 -8.96
CA SER A 44 0.72 9.87 -9.74
C SER A 44 1.32 8.93 -10.81
N PRO A 45 0.70 7.76 -11.04
CA PRO A 45 1.13 6.80 -12.06
C PRO A 45 1.11 7.40 -13.48
N ASN A 46 2.07 6.96 -14.31
CA ASN A 46 2.14 7.38 -15.71
C ASN A 46 1.21 6.57 -16.62
N THR A 47 1.09 6.98 -17.88
CA THR A 47 0.19 6.33 -18.87
C THR A 47 0.52 4.85 -19.14
N LYS A 48 1.79 4.45 -19.07
CA LYS A 48 2.18 3.04 -19.24
C LYS A 48 1.71 2.18 -18.07
N HIS A 49 1.90 2.69 -16.84
CA HIS A 49 1.39 2.05 -15.62
C HIS A 49 -0.12 1.89 -15.70
N GLN A 50 -0.84 2.95 -16.07
CA GLN A 50 -2.29 2.92 -16.24
C GLN A 50 -2.76 1.92 -17.29
N THR A 51 -2.06 1.81 -18.43
CA THR A 51 -2.39 0.83 -19.48
C THR A 51 -2.29 -0.61 -18.95
N VAL A 52 -1.27 -0.90 -18.15
CA VAL A 52 -1.12 -2.22 -17.51
C VAL A 52 -2.23 -2.45 -16.49
N SER A 53 -2.53 -1.45 -15.65
CA SER A 53 -3.59 -1.52 -14.65
C SER A 53 -4.95 -1.83 -15.27
N MET A 54 -5.33 -1.11 -16.33
CA MET A 54 -6.58 -1.35 -17.05
C MET A 54 -6.65 -2.75 -17.67
N THR A 55 -5.54 -3.22 -18.26
CA THR A 55 -5.49 -4.54 -18.89
C THR A 55 -5.69 -5.66 -17.86
N LEU A 56 -4.98 -5.57 -16.73
CA LEU A 56 -5.09 -6.55 -15.64
C LEU A 56 -6.47 -6.50 -14.98
N SER A 57 -7.00 -5.30 -14.72
CA SER A 57 -8.35 -5.11 -14.17
C SER A 57 -9.41 -5.76 -15.06
N GLY A 58 -9.32 -5.55 -16.38
CA GLY A 58 -10.25 -6.14 -17.34
C GLY A 58 -10.20 -7.67 -17.34
N ALA A 59 -9.00 -8.25 -17.32
CA ALA A 59 -8.82 -9.70 -17.28
C ALA A 59 -9.38 -10.32 -15.99
N LEU A 60 -9.10 -9.72 -14.83
CA LEU A 60 -9.60 -10.19 -13.53
C LEU A 60 -11.12 -10.05 -13.44
N THR A 61 -11.68 -8.92 -13.87
CA THR A 61 -13.14 -8.69 -13.88
C THR A 61 -13.85 -9.68 -14.79
N ALA A 62 -13.30 -9.95 -15.98
CA ALA A 62 -13.86 -10.95 -16.89
C ALA A 62 -13.88 -12.35 -16.26
N TYR A 63 -12.79 -12.75 -15.60
CA TYR A 63 -12.75 -14.01 -14.86
C TYR A 63 -13.82 -14.07 -13.76
N LEU A 64 -13.94 -13.02 -12.95
CA LEU A 64 -14.89 -12.96 -11.83
C LEU A 64 -16.36 -12.89 -12.27
N THR A 65 -16.62 -12.40 -13.48
CA THR A 65 -17.96 -12.44 -14.09
C THR A 65 -18.43 -13.88 -14.30
N HIS A 66 -17.51 -14.76 -14.72
CA HIS A 66 -17.81 -16.18 -14.93
C HIS A 66 -17.63 -17.03 -13.66
N HIS A 67 -16.84 -16.55 -12.70
CA HIS A 67 -16.54 -17.23 -11.45
C HIS A 67 -16.71 -16.23 -10.29
N PRO A 68 -17.94 -16.01 -9.77
CA PRO A 68 -18.23 -14.93 -8.83
C PRO A 68 -17.71 -15.24 -7.41
N VAL A 69 -16.43 -15.57 -7.26
CA VAL A 69 -15.79 -16.00 -6.02
C VAL A 69 -15.30 -14.84 -5.15
N GLY A 70 -15.40 -13.61 -5.64
CA GLY A 70 -14.99 -12.40 -4.93
C GLY A 70 -15.13 -11.15 -5.79
N ALA A 71 -14.38 -10.11 -5.45
CA ALA A 71 -14.34 -8.83 -6.16
C ALA A 71 -12.89 -8.36 -6.35
N VAL A 72 -12.65 -7.64 -7.44
CA VAL A 72 -11.38 -6.95 -7.72
C VAL A 72 -11.59 -5.45 -7.62
N PHE A 73 -10.61 -4.74 -7.04
CA PHE A 73 -10.58 -3.30 -6.92
C PHE A 73 -9.26 -2.77 -7.46
N ALA A 74 -9.28 -1.54 -7.96
CA ALA A 74 -8.11 -0.83 -8.45
C ALA A 74 -7.90 0.45 -7.64
N ALA A 75 -6.67 0.92 -7.59
CA ALA A 75 -6.36 2.23 -7.03
C ALA A 75 -7.11 3.38 -7.74
N PRO A 76 -7.47 4.46 -7.04
CA PRO A 76 -7.20 4.69 -5.61
C PRO A 76 -8.21 3.96 -4.71
N LEU A 77 -7.68 3.22 -3.73
CA LEU A 77 -8.44 2.60 -2.64
C LEU A 77 -7.47 2.24 -1.51
N ASP A 78 -7.70 2.80 -0.32
CA ASP A 78 -6.83 2.56 0.83
C ASP A 78 -6.99 1.15 1.39
N VAL A 79 -5.88 0.57 1.80
CA VAL A 79 -5.79 -0.67 2.58
C VAL A 79 -5.13 -0.36 3.91
N VAL A 80 -5.94 -0.43 4.97
CA VAL A 80 -5.52 -0.19 6.35
C VAL A 80 -5.22 -1.54 7.00
N PHE A 81 -3.93 -1.90 7.08
CA PHE A 81 -3.47 -3.11 7.75
C PHE A 81 -3.37 -2.91 9.27
N SER A 82 -2.91 -1.73 9.68
CA SER A 82 -2.79 -1.32 11.08
C SER A 82 -2.86 0.20 11.18
N ASP A 83 -2.83 0.73 12.40
CA ASP A 83 -2.75 2.17 12.63
C ASP A 83 -1.46 2.79 12.05
N LEU A 84 -0.43 1.99 11.80
CA LEU A 84 0.88 2.43 11.28
C LEU A 84 1.14 1.94 9.85
N ASP A 85 0.15 1.31 9.21
CA ASP A 85 0.30 0.67 7.90
C ASP A 85 -0.95 0.93 7.05
N VAL A 86 -0.87 1.96 6.22
CA VAL A 86 -1.90 2.41 5.29
C VAL A 86 -1.27 2.51 3.91
N VAL A 87 -1.72 1.69 2.98
CA VAL A 87 -1.16 1.65 1.62
C VAL A 87 -2.27 1.73 0.58
N GLU A 88 -1.89 2.08 -0.64
CA GLU A 88 -2.77 2.11 -1.80
C GLU A 88 -2.14 1.18 -2.85
N PRO A 89 -2.48 -0.12 -2.87
CA PRO A 89 -1.98 -1.04 -3.88
C PRO A 89 -2.64 -0.80 -5.24
N ASP A 90 -1.94 -1.12 -6.33
CA ASP A 90 -2.47 -0.85 -7.68
C ASP A 90 -3.73 -1.68 -8.00
N LEU A 91 -3.74 -2.97 -7.64
CA LEU A 91 -4.93 -3.82 -7.69
C LEU A 91 -5.00 -4.73 -6.46
N MET A 92 -6.22 -5.08 -6.08
CA MET A 92 -6.48 -6.01 -4.99
C MET A 92 -7.68 -6.91 -5.30
N TYR A 93 -7.60 -8.17 -4.90
CA TYR A 93 -8.73 -9.10 -4.94
C TYR A 93 -9.10 -9.51 -3.51
N ILE A 94 -10.42 -9.52 -3.25
CA ILE A 94 -11.00 -9.93 -1.98
C ILE A 94 -12.01 -11.04 -2.28
N SER A 95 -11.82 -12.18 -1.61
CA SER A 95 -12.72 -13.33 -1.73
C SER A 95 -14.06 -13.03 -1.07
N ARG A 96 -15.12 -13.70 -1.53
CA ARG A 96 -16.45 -13.58 -0.95
C ARG A 96 -16.46 -13.92 0.54
N GLU A 97 -15.66 -14.90 0.95
CA GLU A 97 -15.52 -15.32 2.35
C GLU A 97 -14.93 -14.22 3.24
N ARG A 98 -14.06 -13.37 2.67
CA ARG A 98 -13.41 -12.27 3.37
C ARG A 98 -14.05 -10.91 3.12
N ALA A 99 -15.23 -10.85 2.48
CA ALA A 99 -15.91 -9.58 2.17
C ALA A 99 -16.12 -8.66 3.39
N GLY A 100 -16.09 -9.18 4.62
CA GLY A 100 -16.14 -8.38 5.84
C GLY A 100 -14.96 -7.41 6.07
N VAL A 101 -13.87 -7.51 5.30
CA VAL A 101 -12.78 -6.50 5.32
C VAL A 101 -13.13 -5.24 4.53
N LEU A 102 -14.15 -5.30 3.67
CA LEU A 102 -14.60 -4.15 2.89
C LEU A 102 -15.44 -3.22 3.75
N THR A 103 -15.10 -1.93 3.76
CA THR A 103 -15.92 -0.87 4.33
C THR A 103 -16.40 0.07 3.23
N GLU A 104 -17.21 1.05 3.57
CA GLU A 104 -17.61 2.10 2.63
C GLU A 104 -16.43 2.96 2.16
N GLN A 105 -15.39 3.10 2.99
CA GLN A 105 -14.31 4.06 2.80
C GLN A 105 -13.00 3.41 2.32
N HIS A 106 -12.70 2.21 2.81
CA HIS A 106 -11.41 1.55 2.62
C HIS A 106 -11.50 0.03 2.85
N VAL A 107 -10.41 -0.68 2.57
CA VAL A 107 -10.23 -2.06 3.02
C VAL A 107 -9.60 -2.04 4.42
N ARG A 108 -10.17 -2.79 5.37
CA ARG A 108 -9.64 -2.94 6.73
C ARG A 108 -9.10 -4.35 6.94
N GLY A 109 -7.79 -4.51 6.83
CA GLY A 109 -7.07 -5.78 6.84
C GLY A 109 -6.55 -6.18 5.45
N ALA A 110 -5.90 -7.34 5.38
CA ALA A 110 -5.24 -7.78 4.16
C ALA A 110 -6.24 -8.18 3.06
N PRO A 111 -6.04 -7.78 1.79
CA PRO A 111 -6.66 -8.44 0.66
C PRO A 111 -6.23 -9.92 0.54
N ASP A 112 -6.92 -10.72 -0.28
CA ASP A 112 -6.51 -12.09 -0.59
C ASP A 112 -5.38 -12.12 -1.63
N LEU A 113 -5.31 -11.09 -2.48
CA LEU A 113 -4.24 -10.87 -3.45
C LEU A 113 -4.01 -9.38 -3.61
N VAL A 114 -2.74 -8.99 -3.63
CA VAL A 114 -2.28 -7.64 -3.99
C VAL A 114 -1.41 -7.72 -5.25
N VAL A 115 -1.60 -6.76 -6.15
CA VAL A 115 -0.77 -6.60 -7.35
C VAL A 115 -0.19 -5.19 -7.37
N GLU A 116 1.13 -5.09 -7.52
CA GLU A 116 1.86 -3.83 -7.69
C GLU A 116 2.46 -3.77 -9.09
N ILE A 117 2.24 -2.67 -9.80
CA ILE A 117 2.75 -2.44 -11.15
C ILE A 117 4.02 -1.59 -11.02
N LEU A 118 5.15 -2.24 -11.18
CA LEU A 118 6.45 -1.61 -10.95
C LEU A 118 6.71 -0.45 -11.90
N SER A 119 7.14 0.67 -11.33
CA SER A 119 7.68 1.82 -12.06
C SER A 119 9.16 2.04 -11.69
N PRO A 120 9.97 2.67 -12.56
CA PRO A 120 11.37 2.97 -12.22
C PRO A 120 11.55 3.78 -10.92
N GLY A 121 10.57 4.62 -10.57
CA GLY A 121 10.63 5.48 -9.38
C GLY A 121 10.24 4.80 -8.06
N THR A 122 9.45 3.72 -8.11
CA THR A 122 8.89 3.06 -6.91
C THR A 122 9.40 1.64 -6.69
N ARG A 123 10.11 1.07 -7.68
CA ARG A 123 10.55 -0.33 -7.69
C ARG A 123 11.09 -0.85 -6.35
N ARG A 124 12.01 -0.12 -5.72
CA ARG A 124 12.63 -0.55 -4.45
C ARG A 124 11.62 -0.64 -3.31
N THR A 125 10.71 0.34 -3.21
CA THR A 125 9.65 0.35 -2.20
C THR A 125 8.70 -0.82 -2.41
N ASP A 126 8.28 -1.05 -3.65
CA ASP A 126 7.32 -2.11 -3.99
C ASP A 126 7.93 -3.51 -3.79
N GLU A 127 9.13 -3.76 -4.32
CA GLU A 127 9.77 -5.09 -4.28
C GLU A 127 10.27 -5.50 -2.89
N ILE A 128 10.60 -4.54 -2.02
CA ILE A 128 11.24 -4.82 -0.73
C ILE A 128 10.33 -4.44 0.43
N THR A 129 9.95 -3.16 0.53
CA THR A 129 9.25 -2.65 1.71
C THR A 129 7.82 -3.16 1.74
N LYS A 130 7.05 -2.94 0.68
CA LYS A 130 5.66 -3.39 0.59
C LYS A 130 5.54 -4.90 0.57
N ARG A 131 6.45 -5.59 -0.12
CA ARG A 131 6.49 -7.07 -0.07
C ARG A 131 6.60 -7.61 1.36
N LYS A 132 7.50 -7.04 2.18
CA LYS A 132 7.64 -7.43 3.59
C LYS A 132 6.40 -7.07 4.41
N LEU A 133 5.79 -5.92 4.13
CA LEU A 133 4.53 -5.53 4.76
C LEU A 133 3.45 -6.57 4.46
N TYR A 134 3.25 -6.93 3.20
CA TYR A 134 2.25 -7.92 2.79
C TYR A 134 2.53 -9.28 3.45
N GLU A 135 3.77 -9.78 3.37
CA GLU A 135 4.17 -11.04 4.04
C GLU A 135 3.87 -11.06 5.56
N ARG A 136 3.90 -9.91 6.23
CA ARG A 136 3.57 -9.81 7.66
C ARG A 136 2.08 -9.99 7.95
N PHE A 137 1.21 -9.67 6.99
CA PHE A 137 -0.24 -9.62 7.16
C PHE A 137 -1.01 -10.71 6.41
N GLY A 138 -0.38 -11.45 5.48
CA GLY A 138 -0.94 -12.62 4.80
C GLY A 138 -0.76 -12.60 3.28
#